data_AF-A0A8S3KC93-F1
#
_entry.id   AF-A0A8S3KC93-F1
#
_cell.length_a   1.000
_cell.length_b   1.000
_cell.length_c   1.000
_cell.angle_alpha   90.00
_cell.angle_beta   90.00
_cell.angle_gamma   90.00
#
_symmetry.space_group_name_H-M   'P 1'
#
loop_
_entity.id
_entity.type
_entity.pdbx_description
1 polymer ?
#
loop_
_entity_poly.entity_id
_entity_poly.type
_entity_poly.pdbx_seq_one_letter_code
_entity_poly.pdbx_strand_id
1 'polypeptide(L)'
;MGPTRIVDQYLFYCKEMCSDFEPLGKSSLFTILEICKASTRKSLQGINYFAAEGGEAFGGIKKLIEDKAALSMDSERLIENLKRARFYLKSDYK
;
A
#
# COMPACT_ATOMS: atom_id res chain seq x y z
N MET A 1 1.47 -13.37 -13.02
CA MET A 1 2.69 -13.88 -13.72
C MET A 1 3.56 -14.59 -12.68
N GLY A 2 4.03 -15.82 -12.95
CA GLY A 2 4.82 -16.59 -11.99
C GLY A 2 6.32 -16.23 -12.04
N PRO A 3 7.07 -16.32 -10.92
CA PRO A 3 8.47 -15.91 -10.84
C PRO A 3 9.36 -16.65 -11.84
N THR A 4 9.12 -17.94 -12.10
CA THR A 4 9.85 -18.73 -13.10
C THR A 4 9.74 -18.13 -14.50
N ARG A 5 8.53 -17.71 -14.90
CA ARG A 5 8.29 -17.11 -16.23
C ARG A 5 9.02 -15.77 -16.38
N ILE A 6 9.11 -14.98 -15.31
CA ILE A 6 9.84 -13.70 -15.32
C ILE A 6 11.34 -13.95 -15.48
N VAL A 7 11.88 -14.93 -14.75
CA VAL A 7 13.30 -15.32 -14.86
C VAL A 7 13.62 -15.82 -16.26
N ASP A 8 12.78 -16.68 -16.84
CA ASP A 8 13.02 -17.20 -18.19
C ASP A 8 12.93 -16.11 -19.26
N GLN A 9 12.01 -15.15 -19.12
CA GLN A 9 11.92 -14.00 -20.04
C GLN A 9 13.12 -13.06 -19.92
N TYR A 10 13.60 -12.80 -18.71
CA TYR A 10 14.81 -11.98 -18.50
C TYR A 10 16.03 -12.63 -19.15
N LEU A 11 16.23 -13.94 -18.94
CA LEU A 11 17.35 -14.66 -19.52
C LEU A 11 17.26 -14.73 -21.05
N PHE A 12 16.06 -14.96 -21.59
CA PHE A 12 15.83 -14.92 -23.03
C PHE A 12 16.16 -13.56 -23.62
N TYR A 13 15.71 -12.48 -22.97
CA TYR A 13 16.00 -11.12 -23.38
C TYR A 13 17.51 -10.82 -23.35
N CYS A 14 18.22 -11.17 -22.29
CA CYS A 14 19.67 -10.96 -22.21
C CYS A 14 20.41 -11.71 -23.32
N LYS A 15 19.97 -12.94 -23.64
CA LYS A 15 20.55 -13.74 -24.72
C LYS A 15 20.33 -13.14 -26.11
N GLU A 16 19.17 -12.53 -26.36
CA GLU A 16 18.86 -11.95 -27.67
C GLU A 16 19.37 -10.52 -27.84
N MET A 17 19.30 -9.70 -26.79
CA MET A 17 19.43 -8.24 -26.91
C MET A 17 20.70 -7.69 -26.25
N CYS A 18 21.44 -8.50 -25.51
CA CYS A 18 22.57 -8.04 -24.71
C CYS A 18 23.79 -8.96 -24.84
N SER A 19 24.37 -9.02 -26.05
CA SER A 19 25.52 -9.88 -26.40
C SER A 19 26.75 -9.71 -25.51
N ASP A 20 26.95 -8.50 -24.96
CA ASP A 20 28.10 -8.13 -24.12
C ASP A 20 27.79 -8.16 -22.62
N PHE A 21 26.62 -8.69 -22.24
CA PHE A 21 26.14 -8.70 -20.87
C PHE A 21 25.98 -10.12 -20.35
N GLU A 22 26.71 -10.45 -19.28
CA GLU A 22 26.51 -11.71 -18.57
C GLU A 22 25.31 -11.58 -17.61
N PRO A 23 24.21 -12.32 -17.83
CA PRO A 23 23.05 -12.23 -16.98
C PRO A 23 23.31 -12.81 -15.59
N LEU A 24 22.57 -12.31 -14.60
CA LEU A 24 22.58 -12.89 -13.26
C LEU A 24 22.09 -14.35 -13.28
N GLY A 25 22.70 -15.18 -12.43
CA GLY A 25 22.28 -16.56 -12.24
C GLY A 25 20.83 -16.68 -11.75
N LYS A 26 20.16 -17.78 -12.12
CA LYS A 26 18.76 -18.04 -11.74
C LYS A 26 18.50 -17.89 -10.25
N SER A 27 19.40 -18.38 -9.39
CA SER A 27 19.29 -18.27 -7.92
C SER A 27 19.23 -16.81 -7.45
N SER A 28 20.12 -15.96 -7.98
CA SER A 28 20.14 -14.53 -7.66
C SER A 28 18.87 -13.82 -8.13
N LEU A 29 18.39 -14.14 -9.34
CA LEU A 29 17.14 -13.58 -9.86
C LEU A 29 15.92 -13.98 -9.02
N PHE A 30 15.84 -15.25 -8.61
CA PHE A 30 14.78 -15.69 -7.69
C PHE A 30 14.87 -15.00 -6.33
N THR A 31 16.08 -14.82 -5.80
CA THR A 31 16.31 -14.10 -4.54
C THR A 31 15.84 -12.64 -4.64
N ILE A 32 16.14 -11.96 -5.75
CA ILE A 32 15.66 -10.60 -6.01
C ILE A 32 14.13 -10.57 -6.04
N LEU A 33 13.49 -11.50 -6.77
CA LEU A 33 12.02 -11.55 -6.85
C LEU A 33 11.37 -11.84 -5.49
N GLU A 34 11.97 -12.71 -4.69
CA GLU A 34 11.56 -13.01 -3.31
C GLU A 34 11.64 -11.76 -2.42
N ILE A 35 12.78 -11.06 -2.45
CA ILE A 35 13.00 -9.84 -1.66
C ILE A 35 12.05 -8.74 -2.11
N CYS A 36 11.88 -8.52 -3.42
CA CYS A 36 10.95 -7.54 -3.96
C CYS A 36 9.52 -7.84 -3.50
N LYS A 37 9.08 -9.10 -3.62
CA LYS A 37 7.76 -9.54 -3.13
C LYS A 37 7.60 -9.32 -1.63
N ALA A 38 8.63 -9.63 -0.84
CA ALA A 38 8.64 -9.41 0.59
C ALA A 38 8.59 -7.91 0.94
N SER A 39 9.32 -7.08 0.20
CA SER A 39 9.31 -5.62 0.33
C SER A 39 7.94 -5.03 0.00
N THR A 40 7.33 -5.44 -1.11
CA THR A 40 5.97 -5.03 -1.48
C THR A 40 4.95 -5.45 -0.42
N ARG A 41 5.06 -6.68 0.10
CA ARG A 41 4.19 -7.15 1.19
C ARG A 41 4.36 -6.35 2.47
N LYS A 42 5.60 -6.06 2.89
CA LYS A 42 5.90 -5.26 4.08
C LYS A 42 5.40 -3.82 3.93
N SER A 43 5.61 -3.21 2.77
CA SER A 43 5.09 -1.88 2.45
C SER A 43 3.56 -1.86 2.54
N LEU A 44 2.89 -2.84 1.93
CA LEU A 44 1.42 -2.96 2.01
C LEU A 44 0.92 -3.21 3.44
N GLN A 45 1.64 -4.01 4.23
CA GLN A 45 1.33 -4.21 5.64
C GLN A 45 1.47 -2.91 6.44
N GLY A 46 2.52 -2.12 6.18
CA GLY A 46 2.69 -0.79 6.77
C GLY A 46 1.54 0.14 6.40
N ILE A 47 1.16 0.19 5.12
CA ILE A 47 0.01 0.98 4.64
C ILE A 47 -1.29 0.53 5.32
N ASN A 48 -1.53 -0.78 5.43
CA ASN A 48 -2.71 -1.31 6.11
C ASN A 48 -2.72 -0.94 7.61
N TYR A 49 -1.57 -0.96 8.26
CA TYR A 49 -1.41 -0.54 9.66
C TYR A 49 -1.75 0.95 9.81
N PHE A 50 -1.16 1.84 8.99
CA PHE A 50 -1.45 3.27 9.01
C PHE A 50 -2.93 3.57 8.70
N ALA A 51 -3.54 2.86 7.75
CA ALA A 51 -4.95 3.01 7.43
C ALA A 51 -5.87 2.56 8.57
N ALA A 52 -5.49 1.50 9.31
CA ALA A 52 -6.22 1.02 10.47
C ALA A 52 -6.11 2.00 11.66
N GLU A 53 -4.88 2.39 12.02
CA GLU A 53 -4.61 3.35 13.10
C GLU A 53 -5.28 4.71 12.81
N GLY A 54 -5.14 5.22 11.59
CA GLY A 54 -5.86 6.42 11.15
C GLY A 54 -7.37 6.23 11.29
N GLY A 55 -7.91 5.11 10.82
CA GLY A 55 -9.33 4.78 10.94
C GLY A 55 -9.86 4.80 12.38
N GLU A 56 -9.06 4.35 13.35
CA GLU A 56 -9.38 4.43 14.78
C GLU A 56 -9.31 5.86 15.31
N ALA A 57 -8.27 6.62 14.96
CA ALA A 57 -8.13 8.03 15.33
C ALA A 57 -9.31 8.88 14.83
N PHE A 58 -9.73 8.69 13.57
CA PHE A 58 -10.93 9.33 13.02
C PHE A 58 -12.20 8.97 13.82
N GLY A 59 -12.31 7.73 14.30
CA GLY A 59 -13.41 7.30 15.17
C GLY A 59 -13.38 7.96 16.54
N GLY A 60 -12.20 8.11 17.13
CA GLY A 60 -12.00 8.83 18.39
C GLY A 60 -12.39 10.30 18.31
N ILE A 61 -11.96 11.00 17.25
CA ILE A 61 -12.31 12.42 17.03
C ILE A 61 -13.82 12.57 16.84
N LYS A 62 -14.46 11.65 16.09
CA LYS A 62 -15.92 11.64 15.93
C LYS A 62 -16.62 11.54 17.28
N LYS A 63 -16.21 10.61 18.15
CA LYS A 63 -16.76 10.47 19.50
C LYS A 63 -16.57 11.73 20.35
N LEU A 64 -15.38 12.33 20.32
CA LEU A 64 -15.12 13.58 21.05
C LEU A 64 -16.01 14.75 20.59
N ILE A 65 -16.30 14.83 19.29
CA ILE A 65 -17.22 15.82 18.75
C ILE A 65 -18.65 15.50 19.20
N GLU A 66 -19.09 14.23 19.14
CA GLU A 66 -20.41 13.82 19.62
C GLU A 66 -20.59 14.04 21.13
N ASP A 67 -19.54 13.82 21.92
CA ASP A 67 -19.55 13.98 23.39
C ASP A 67 -19.52 15.46 23.83
N LYS A 68 -18.90 16.36 23.03
CA LYS A 68 -18.80 17.80 23.35
C LYS A 68 -19.81 18.67 22.60
N ALA A 69 -20.39 18.18 21.50
CA ALA A 69 -21.36 18.93 20.72
C ALA A 69 -22.77 18.69 21.23
N ALA A 70 -23.17 19.48 22.22
CA ALA A 70 -24.58 19.76 22.41
C ALA A 70 -25.09 20.56 21.18
N LEU A 71 -25.69 19.86 20.22
CA LEU A 71 -26.73 20.38 19.31
C LEU A 71 -26.40 21.63 18.48
N SER A 72 -25.20 21.76 17.90
CA SER A 72 -24.92 22.81 16.90
C SER A 72 -24.81 22.25 15.49
N MET A 73 -25.38 22.94 14.48
CA MET A 73 -25.23 22.60 13.05
C MET A 73 -23.77 22.45 12.61
N ASP A 74 -22.82 23.09 13.30
CA ASP A 74 -21.39 22.98 13.03
C ASP A 74 -20.84 21.58 13.35
N SER A 75 -21.42 20.87 14.32
CA SER A 75 -20.99 19.52 14.68
C SER A 75 -21.34 18.48 13.62
N GLU A 76 -22.52 18.58 13.01
CA GLU A 76 -22.93 17.72 11.89
C GLU A 76 -22.02 17.91 10.67
N ARG A 77 -21.70 19.17 10.35
CA ARG A 77 -20.78 19.53 9.27
C ARG A 77 -19.36 19.01 9.53
N LEU A 78 -18.88 19.08 10.77
CA LEU A 78 -17.58 18.53 11.17
C LEU A 78 -17.55 17.00 11.06
N ILE A 79 -18.61 16.31 11.49
CA ILE A 79 -18.72 14.86 11.38
C ILE A 79 -18.76 14.43 9.90
N GLU A 80 -19.46 15.16 9.05
CA GLU A 80 -19.51 14.87 7.61
C GLU A 80 -18.15 15.08 6.93
N ASN A 81 -17.42 16.13 7.28
CA ASN A 81 -16.05 16.36 6.81
C ASN A 81 -15.10 15.26 7.28
N LEU A 82 -15.20 14.80 8.53
CA LEU A 82 -14.45 13.67 9.06
C LEU A 82 -14.74 12.36 8.31
N LYS A 83 -16.00 12.10 7.96
CA LYS A 83 -16.38 10.94 7.14
C LYS A 83 -15.75 11.00 5.75
N ARG A 84 -15.79 12.16 5.09
CA ARG A 84 -15.15 12.37 3.78
C ARG A 84 -13.63 12.18 3.85
N ALA A 85 -12.97 12.77 4.83
CA ALA A 85 -11.53 12.60 5.04
C ALA A 85 -11.14 11.15 5.31
N ARG A 86 -11.93 10.42 6.12
CA ARG A 86 -11.75 8.98 6.35
C ARG A 86 -11.95 8.15 5.08
N PHE A 87 -12.90 8.52 4.23
CA PHE A 87 -13.15 7.83 2.97
C PHE A 87 -11.99 8.04 1.99
N TYR A 88 -11.49 9.27 1.87
CA TYR A 88 -10.32 9.61 1.07
C TYR A 88 -9.08 8.78 1.47
N LEU A 89 -8.82 8.63 2.77
CA LEU A 89 -7.74 7.79 3.27
C LEU A 89 -7.90 6.30 2.89
N LYS A 90 -9.14 5.83 2.71
CA LYS A 90 -9.44 4.44 2.36
C LYS A 90 -9.49 4.16 0.87
N SER A 91 -9.88 5.14 0.05
CA SER A 91 -10.09 4.96 -1.40
C SER A 91 -8.91 5.42 -2.24
N ASP A 92 -8.32 6.58 -1.92
CA ASP A 92 -7.43 7.29 -2.84
C ASP A 92 -5.94 7.11 -2.49
N TYR A 93 -5.64 6.62 -1.28
CA TYR A 93 -4.27 6.36 -0.82
C TYR A 93 -3.81 4.90 -1.01
N LYS A 94 -4.54 4.12 -1.81
CA LYS A 94 -4.40 2.66 -1.93
C LYS A 94 -3.71 2.23 -3.23
#